data_AF-A0A1A9S0D0-F1
#
_entry.id   AF-A0A1A9S0D0-F1
#
_cell.length_a   1.000
_cell.length_b   1.000
_cell.length_c   1.000
_cell.angle_alpha   90.00
_cell.angle_beta   90.00
_cell.angle_gamma   90.00
#
_symmetry.space_group_name_H-M   'P 1'
#
loop_
_entity.id
_entity.type
_entity.pdbx_description
1 polymer ?
#
loop_
_entity_poly.entity_id
_entity_poly.type
_entity_poly.pdbx_seq_one_letter_code
_entity_poly.pdbx_strand_id
1 'polypeptide(L)'
;MTQYYIGLMSGTSMDGVDAVLAAFNGTQWQGALGHFAVPYSDDLRRRLLDLQNLGGNEIHRSEMLAQELAALNAQAVHGLLAQQKLAPRDIAAIGAHGQTVRHAPEHGYTVQLINLPLLAELTGIDTVGDFRRRDMAGGGQGAPLVPAFHQAVFGSPEYGRVVLNIGGIANISVLQPHADASGFDTGPGNMLADAYMQHRFGQACDRDGALARSGRVIPELLQTLLAHPYFHRTPPKSTGRDLFSLDWLQGYLKNSETDELLSENSYTPADIVRTLNALTAQSIVDAIAAHAPGVREVFACGGGVFNPVLMAELSGRLAPLGIRTATTDELNLPPQWVEAAAFAWLAACRVCREPGNPHAATGAKQSYILGAWHCA
;
A
#
# COMPACT_ATOMS: atom_id res chain seq x y z
N MET A 1 9.08 13.26 25.70
CA MET A 1 7.74 13.86 25.83
C MET A 1 6.95 13.43 24.61
N THR A 2 5.66 13.12 24.77
CA THR A 2 4.81 12.75 23.64
C THR A 2 4.61 13.95 22.70
N GLN A 3 4.78 13.72 21.42
CA GLN A 3 4.61 14.69 20.34
C GLN A 3 3.61 14.13 19.31
N TYR A 4 2.87 15.02 18.66
CA TYR A 4 1.91 14.65 17.63
C TYR A 4 2.46 14.95 16.23
N TYR A 5 2.23 14.01 15.33
CA TYR A 5 2.61 14.11 13.92
C TYR A 5 1.41 13.76 13.05
N ILE A 6 1.31 14.39 11.90
CA ILE A 6 0.31 14.05 10.89
C ILE A 6 1.01 13.35 9.73
N GLY A 7 0.51 12.19 9.33
CA GLY A 7 0.97 11.50 8.13
C GLY A 7 -0.04 11.64 7.00
N LEU A 8 0.45 11.94 5.80
CA LEU A 8 -0.36 12.11 4.59
C LEU A 8 0.07 11.10 3.53
N MET A 9 -0.88 10.29 3.07
CA MET A 9 -0.66 9.28 2.04
C MET A 9 -1.70 9.39 0.93
N SER A 10 -1.23 9.28 -0.31
CA SER A 10 -2.06 9.19 -1.50
C SER A 10 -1.62 7.94 -2.27
N GLY A 11 -2.50 6.95 -2.33
CA GLY A 11 -2.21 5.64 -2.92
C GLY A 11 -2.00 5.68 -4.44
N THR A 12 -1.62 4.53 -4.99
CA THR A 12 -1.53 4.35 -6.45
C THR A 12 -2.90 4.25 -7.13
N SER A 13 -3.97 4.06 -6.36
CA SER A 13 -5.36 4.18 -6.80
C SER A 13 -5.74 5.61 -7.22
N MET A 14 -5.05 6.62 -6.68
CA MET A 14 -5.30 8.05 -6.91
C MET A 14 -6.77 8.42 -6.62
N ASP A 15 -7.33 7.82 -5.58
CA ASP A 15 -8.72 8.00 -5.13
C ASP A 15 -8.86 9.13 -4.09
N GLY A 16 -7.80 9.47 -3.37
CA GLY A 16 -7.79 10.57 -2.43
C GLY A 16 -6.49 10.67 -1.64
N VAL A 17 -6.52 11.54 -0.63
CA VAL A 17 -5.48 11.65 0.39
C VAL A 17 -6.05 11.25 1.75
N ASP A 18 -5.33 10.37 2.45
CA ASP A 18 -5.56 9.99 3.84
C ASP A 18 -4.62 10.78 4.75
N ALA A 19 -5.19 11.38 5.79
CA ALA A 19 -4.47 12.05 6.87
C ALA A 19 -4.66 11.27 8.17
N VAL A 20 -3.57 10.92 8.86
CA VAL A 20 -3.60 10.25 10.16
C VAL A 20 -2.84 11.06 11.20
N LEU A 21 -3.47 11.32 12.33
CA LEU A 21 -2.83 11.90 13.51
C LEU A 21 -2.26 10.75 14.35
N ALA A 22 -0.96 10.80 14.63
CA ALA A 22 -0.29 9.80 15.45
C ALA A 22 0.56 10.44 16.55
N ALA A 23 0.68 9.74 17.67
CA ALA A 23 1.45 10.14 18.83
C ALA A 23 2.74 9.32 18.95
N PHE A 24 3.84 10.00 19.25
CA PHE A 24 5.15 9.37 19.43
C PHE A 24 5.89 9.97 20.63
N ASN A 25 6.73 9.17 21.29
CA ASN A 25 7.75 9.65 22.21
C ASN A 25 9.12 9.44 21.57
N GLY A 26 9.69 10.49 20.98
CA GLY A 26 10.75 10.32 19.98
C GLY A 26 10.18 9.63 18.73
N THR A 27 10.75 8.49 18.34
CA THR A 27 10.23 7.63 17.26
C THR A 27 9.37 6.47 17.77
N GLN A 28 9.22 6.32 19.08
CA GLN A 28 8.45 5.23 19.68
C GLN A 28 6.94 5.49 19.55
N TRP A 29 6.25 4.58 18.86
CA TRP A 29 4.79 4.61 18.67
C TRP A 29 4.01 4.64 19.99
N GLN A 30 3.05 5.55 20.10
CA GLN A 30 2.11 5.62 21.23
C GLN A 30 0.65 5.37 20.80
N GLY A 31 0.33 5.53 19.52
CA GLY A 31 -1.01 5.26 18.99
C GLY A 31 -1.41 6.20 17.85
N ALA A 32 -2.39 5.76 17.05
CA ALA A 32 -3.11 6.62 16.13
C ALA A 32 -4.34 7.20 16.84
N LEU A 33 -4.58 8.49 16.62
CA LEU A 33 -5.58 9.27 17.37
C LEU A 33 -6.73 9.76 16.49
N GLY A 34 -6.51 9.86 15.18
CA GLY A 34 -7.50 10.39 14.27
C GLY A 34 -7.16 10.12 12.82
N HIS A 35 -8.20 10.14 12.00
CA HIS A 35 -8.10 10.04 10.56
C HIS A 35 -9.08 10.98 9.90
N PHE A 36 -8.68 11.49 8.74
CA PHE A 36 -9.52 12.26 7.84
C PHE A 36 -9.10 11.95 6.40
N ALA A 37 -10.07 11.88 5.49
CA ALA A 37 -9.78 11.63 4.08
C ALA A 37 -10.44 12.68 3.18
N VAL A 38 -9.76 13.05 2.10
CA VAL A 38 -10.31 13.92 1.06
C VAL A 38 -10.24 13.18 -0.27
N PRO A 39 -11.38 12.87 -0.91
CA PRO A 39 -11.39 12.18 -2.19
C PRO A 39 -10.90 13.11 -3.31
N TYR A 40 -10.22 12.55 -4.29
CA TYR A 40 -9.89 13.26 -5.52
C TYR A 40 -11.07 13.27 -6.48
N SER A 41 -11.18 14.35 -7.25
CA SER A 41 -12.12 14.40 -8.36
C SER A 41 -11.65 13.48 -9.49
N ASP A 42 -12.60 12.97 -10.29
CA ASP A 42 -12.28 12.16 -11.47
C ASP A 42 -11.38 12.92 -12.46
N ASP A 43 -11.50 14.25 -12.52
CA ASP A 43 -10.64 15.09 -13.36
C ASP A 43 -9.19 15.14 -12.85
N LEU A 44 -8.99 15.36 -11.55
CA LEU A 44 -7.66 15.32 -10.95
C LEU A 44 -7.02 13.94 -11.14
N ARG A 45 -7.77 12.88 -10.83
CA ARG A 45 -7.32 11.49 -11.00
C ARG A 45 -6.89 11.24 -12.44
N ARG A 46 -7.68 11.65 -13.43
CA ARG A 46 -7.37 11.49 -14.86
C ARG A 46 -6.11 12.29 -15.26
N ARG A 47 -5.94 13.52 -14.75
CA ARG A 47 -4.74 14.34 -15.01
C ARG A 47 -3.47 13.75 -14.39
N LEU A 48 -3.57 13.15 -13.20
CA LEU A 48 -2.45 12.46 -12.53
C LEU A 48 -2.07 11.16 -13.26
N LEU A 49 -3.06 10.39 -13.71
CA LEU A 49 -2.84 9.18 -14.51
C LEU A 49 -2.18 9.52 -15.84
N ASP A 50 -2.58 10.62 -16.49
CA ASP A 50 -1.99 11.03 -17.77
C ASP A 50 -0.48 11.38 -17.63
N LEU A 51 -0.05 11.91 -16.48
CA LEU A 51 1.37 12.17 -16.20
C LEU A 51 2.23 10.91 -16.00
N GLN A 52 1.63 9.73 -15.90
CA GLN A 52 2.41 8.48 -15.90
C GLN A 52 2.90 8.13 -17.31
N ASN A 53 2.25 8.65 -18.34
CA ASN A 53 2.63 8.48 -19.74
C ASN A 53 3.51 9.64 -20.21
N LEU A 54 4.31 9.38 -21.25
CA LEU A 54 5.04 10.45 -21.94
C LEU A 54 4.04 11.39 -22.63
N GLY A 55 4.18 12.68 -22.39
CA GLY A 55 3.25 13.70 -22.85
C GLY A 55 3.87 15.08 -23.09
N GLY A 56 3.04 16.02 -23.55
CA GLY A 56 3.45 17.40 -23.78
C GLY A 56 3.41 18.24 -22.50
N ASN A 57 4.36 19.18 -22.38
CA ASN A 57 4.41 20.20 -21.32
C ASN A 57 4.39 19.63 -19.88
N GLU A 58 5.03 18.48 -19.67
CA GLU A 58 4.98 17.72 -18.40
C GLU A 58 5.44 18.54 -17.20
N ILE A 59 6.50 19.34 -17.33
CA ILE A 59 7.03 20.17 -16.23
C ILE A 59 5.96 21.15 -15.70
N HIS A 60 5.33 21.92 -16.59
CA HIS A 60 4.30 22.85 -16.17
C HIS A 60 3.11 22.12 -15.55
N ARG A 61 2.68 21.03 -16.19
CA ARG A 61 1.54 20.23 -15.71
C ARG A 61 1.81 19.61 -14.34
N SER A 62 3.02 19.08 -14.11
CA SER A 62 3.41 18.51 -12.83
C SER A 62 3.44 19.56 -11.73
N GLU A 63 3.95 20.76 -12.00
CA GLU A 63 3.97 21.85 -11.02
C GLU A 63 2.57 22.37 -10.68
N MET A 64 1.66 22.45 -11.65
CA MET A 64 0.26 22.81 -11.41
C MET A 64 -0.45 21.76 -10.53
N LEU A 65 -0.25 20.47 -10.84
CA LEU A 65 -0.82 19.39 -10.04
C LEU A 65 -0.19 19.29 -8.64
N ALA A 66 1.11 19.55 -8.50
CA ALA A 66 1.78 19.57 -7.20
C ALA A 66 1.20 20.63 -6.25
N GLN A 67 0.78 21.79 -6.79
CA GLN A 67 0.09 22.84 -6.03
C GLN A 67 -1.34 22.43 -5.64
N GLU A 68 -2.10 21.87 -6.58
CA GLU A 68 -3.45 21.36 -6.33
C GLU A 68 -3.45 20.25 -5.25
N LEU A 69 -2.48 19.33 -5.34
CA LEU A 69 -2.26 18.29 -4.33
C LEU A 69 -1.91 18.89 -2.97
N ALA A 70 -1.04 19.90 -2.90
CA ALA A 70 -0.71 20.57 -1.64
C ALA A 70 -1.95 21.20 -0.98
N ALA A 71 -2.82 21.84 -1.77
CA ALA A 71 -4.07 22.40 -1.27
C ALA A 71 -5.04 21.33 -0.73
N LEU A 72 -5.19 20.21 -1.42
CA LEU A 72 -6.02 19.08 -0.95
C LEU A 72 -5.44 18.41 0.30
N ASN A 73 -4.11 18.28 0.38
CA ASN A 73 -3.42 17.79 1.56
C ASN A 73 -3.63 18.73 2.76
N ALA A 74 -3.54 20.06 2.54
CA ALA A 74 -3.84 21.05 3.58
C ALA A 74 -5.31 20.99 4.03
N GLN A 75 -6.26 20.76 3.11
CA GLN A 75 -7.65 20.52 3.45
C GLN A 75 -7.83 19.30 4.36
N ALA A 76 -7.14 18.19 4.06
CA ALA A 76 -7.18 16.98 4.89
C ALA A 76 -6.61 17.24 6.30
N VAL A 77 -5.49 17.97 6.39
CA VAL A 77 -4.89 18.40 7.65
C VAL A 77 -5.86 19.26 8.47
N HIS A 78 -6.46 20.29 7.86
CA HIS A 78 -7.41 21.15 8.56
C HIS A 78 -8.66 20.40 9.03
N GLY A 79 -9.20 19.49 8.20
CA GLY A 79 -10.32 18.63 8.57
C GLY A 79 -9.99 17.76 9.79
N LEU A 80 -8.80 17.15 9.77
CA LEU A 80 -8.29 16.33 10.87
C LEU A 80 -8.10 17.14 12.16
N LEU A 81 -7.47 18.32 12.09
CA LEU A 81 -7.27 19.21 13.22
C LEU A 81 -8.60 19.67 13.83
N ALA A 82 -9.56 20.06 12.98
CA ALA A 82 -10.89 20.46 13.43
C ALA A 82 -11.63 19.32 14.14
N GLN A 83 -11.58 18.10 13.59
CA GLN A 83 -12.16 16.90 14.19
C GLN A 83 -11.53 16.58 15.56
N GLN A 84 -10.21 16.75 15.69
CA GLN A 84 -9.45 16.47 16.91
C GLN A 84 -9.38 17.66 17.88
N LYS A 85 -9.93 18.81 17.50
CA LYS A 85 -9.87 20.07 18.27
C LYS A 85 -8.45 20.51 18.61
N LEU A 86 -7.52 20.32 17.67
CA LEU A 86 -6.12 20.71 17.79
C LEU A 86 -5.83 21.95 16.92
N ALA A 87 -4.78 22.68 17.28
CA ALA A 87 -4.23 23.77 16.49
C ALA A 87 -2.93 23.33 15.79
N PRO A 88 -2.51 24.01 14.70
CA PRO A 88 -1.25 23.73 14.02
C PRO A 88 -0.03 23.63 14.95
N ARG A 89 0.06 24.53 15.94
CA ARG A 89 1.15 24.55 16.95
C ARG A 89 1.25 23.31 17.83
N ASP A 90 0.20 22.48 17.87
CA ASP A 90 0.17 21.25 18.66
C ASP A 90 0.81 20.08 17.89
N ILE A 91 1.13 20.27 16.60
CA ILE A 91 1.71 19.28 15.71
C ILE A 91 3.19 19.59 15.49
N ALA A 92 4.05 18.60 15.71
CA ALA A 92 5.49 18.74 15.55
C ALA A 92 5.90 18.80 14.08
N ALA A 93 5.34 17.92 13.24
CA ALA A 93 5.53 17.97 11.79
C ALA A 93 4.45 17.15 11.05
N ILE A 94 4.30 17.45 9.77
CA ILE A 94 3.60 16.64 8.78
C ILE A 94 4.62 15.75 8.05
N GLY A 95 4.31 14.47 7.85
CA GLY A 95 4.98 13.60 6.91
C GLY A 95 4.13 13.40 5.67
N ALA A 96 4.54 13.99 4.55
CA ALA A 96 3.79 13.97 3.30
C ALA A 96 4.48 13.10 2.23
N HIS A 97 3.85 11.99 1.87
CA HIS A 97 4.33 11.15 0.78
C HIS A 97 4.29 11.86 -0.57
N GLY A 98 3.22 12.62 -0.82
CA GLY A 98 2.85 13.13 -2.14
C GLY A 98 2.15 12.07 -3.00
N GLN A 99 2.01 12.35 -4.29
CA GLN A 99 1.45 11.40 -5.26
C GLN A 99 2.53 10.89 -6.20
N THR A 100 2.79 9.59 -6.20
CA THR A 100 3.72 8.99 -7.17
C THR A 100 3.13 9.08 -8.57
N VAL A 101 3.88 9.67 -9.51
CA VAL A 101 3.57 9.67 -10.96
C VAL A 101 4.63 8.93 -11.77
N ARG A 102 5.83 8.73 -11.23
CA ARG A 102 6.89 7.94 -11.85
C ARG A 102 7.73 7.26 -10.77
N HIS A 103 8.01 5.98 -10.97
CA HIS A 103 8.97 5.23 -10.17
C HIS A 103 9.84 4.43 -11.13
N ALA A 104 11.11 4.79 -11.23
CA ALA A 104 12.04 4.24 -12.23
C ALA A 104 13.42 4.00 -11.58
N PRO A 105 13.52 3.09 -10.60
CA PRO A 105 14.78 2.81 -9.92
C PRO A 105 15.89 2.29 -10.84
N GLU A 106 15.54 1.63 -11.95
CA GLU A 106 16.46 1.24 -13.02
C GLU A 106 17.14 2.45 -13.69
N HIS A 107 16.51 3.61 -13.62
CA HIS A 107 17.03 4.89 -14.08
C HIS A 107 17.48 5.81 -12.92
N GLY A 108 17.45 5.31 -11.69
CA GLY A 108 17.91 6.03 -10.51
C GLY A 108 17.01 7.19 -10.06
N TYR A 109 15.71 7.21 -10.43
CA TYR A 109 14.81 8.28 -10.01
C TYR A 109 13.39 7.83 -9.63
N THR A 110 12.71 8.71 -8.90
CA THR A 110 11.32 8.59 -8.48
C THR A 110 10.72 9.98 -8.33
N VAL A 111 9.43 10.12 -8.65
CA VAL A 111 8.71 11.40 -8.66
C VAL A 111 7.42 11.25 -7.86
N GLN A 112 7.41 11.88 -6.68
CA GLN A 112 6.24 12.11 -5.87
C GLN A 112 5.86 13.59 -6.02
N LEU A 113 4.72 13.88 -6.65
CA LEU A 113 4.22 15.25 -6.81
C LEU A 113 3.59 15.73 -5.52
N ILE A 114 4.12 16.85 -5.02
CA ILE A 114 3.55 17.69 -3.98
C ILE A 114 4.41 18.94 -3.82
N ASN A 115 3.79 20.11 -3.68
CA ASN A 115 4.51 21.33 -3.34
C ASN A 115 4.65 21.42 -1.81
N LEU A 116 5.76 20.92 -1.26
CA LEU A 116 5.99 20.85 0.19
C LEU A 116 6.07 22.24 0.86
N PRO A 117 6.79 23.26 0.33
CA PRO A 117 6.74 24.61 0.88
C PRO A 117 5.32 25.18 0.93
N LEU A 118 4.53 24.98 -0.12
CA LEU A 118 3.14 25.44 -0.13
C LEU A 118 2.28 24.70 0.91
N LEU A 119 2.48 23.39 1.10
CA LEU A 119 1.77 22.65 2.16
C LEU A 119 2.12 23.18 3.56
N ALA A 120 3.40 23.49 3.81
CA ALA A 120 3.83 24.08 5.07
C ALA A 120 3.17 25.44 5.31
N GLU A 121 3.21 26.33 4.31
CA GLU A 121 2.55 27.65 4.34
C GLU A 121 1.04 27.54 4.59
N LEU A 122 0.35 26.65 3.85
CA LEU A 122 -1.11 26.51 3.94
C LEU A 122 -1.58 25.96 5.28
N THR A 123 -0.75 25.18 5.97
CA THR A 123 -1.10 24.52 7.24
C THR A 123 -0.54 25.22 8.47
N GLY A 124 0.53 26.00 8.31
CA GLY A 124 1.30 26.54 9.43
C GLY A 124 2.04 25.46 10.22
N ILE A 125 2.39 24.33 9.59
CA ILE A 125 3.06 23.18 10.22
C ILE A 125 4.27 22.76 9.39
N ASP A 126 5.41 22.56 10.06
CA ASP A 126 6.62 22.02 9.44
C ASP A 126 6.31 20.73 8.69
N THR A 127 6.79 20.63 7.45
CA THR A 127 6.45 19.53 6.55
C THR A 127 7.70 18.79 6.09
N VAL A 128 7.70 17.48 6.28
CA VAL A 128 8.71 16.55 5.77
C VAL A 128 8.13 15.76 4.61
N GLY A 129 8.82 15.74 3.47
CA GLY A 129 8.42 14.94 2.31
C GLY A 129 9.62 14.37 1.56
N ASP A 130 9.46 13.90 0.32
CA ASP A 130 10.54 13.35 -0.51
C ASP A 130 11.33 12.19 0.14
N PHE A 131 10.61 11.29 0.80
CA PHE A 131 11.23 10.20 1.58
C PHE A 131 12.00 9.19 0.73
N ARG A 132 11.59 8.98 -0.53
CA ARG A 132 12.12 7.90 -1.37
C ARG A 132 13.49 8.20 -1.97
N ARG A 133 13.74 9.44 -2.37
CA ARG A 133 14.96 9.80 -3.12
C ARG A 133 16.24 9.60 -2.32
N ARG A 134 16.19 9.80 -1.01
CA ARG A 134 17.38 9.60 -0.16
C ARG A 134 17.80 8.13 -0.08
N ASP A 135 16.83 7.22 -0.03
CA ASP A 135 17.09 5.78 -0.08
C ASP A 135 17.72 5.38 -1.43
N MET A 136 17.18 5.89 -2.53
CA MET A 136 17.71 5.66 -3.88
C MET A 136 19.13 6.20 -4.08
N ALA A 137 19.41 7.40 -3.57
CA ALA A 137 20.78 7.94 -3.56
C ALA A 137 21.76 7.05 -2.76
N GLY A 138 21.23 6.27 -1.83
CA GLY A 138 21.94 5.25 -1.06
C GLY A 138 22.10 3.90 -1.78
N GLY A 139 21.65 3.77 -3.03
CA GLY A 139 21.66 2.53 -3.81
C GLY A 139 20.41 1.65 -3.62
N GLY A 140 19.42 2.09 -2.85
CA GLY A 140 18.16 1.38 -2.68
C GLY A 140 17.18 1.60 -3.82
N GLN A 141 16.07 0.88 -3.79
CA GLN A 141 14.97 1.03 -4.75
C GLN A 141 14.04 2.21 -4.41
N GLY A 142 14.08 2.79 -3.20
CA GLY A 142 13.13 3.82 -2.76
C GLY A 142 11.75 3.29 -2.37
N ALA A 143 11.55 1.97 -2.41
CA ALA A 143 10.36 1.26 -2.02
C ALA A 143 10.68 -0.23 -1.73
N PRO A 144 9.86 -0.93 -0.91
CA PRO A 144 8.88 -0.36 0.01
C PRO A 144 9.56 0.31 1.22
N LEU A 145 9.01 1.42 1.72
CA LEU A 145 9.53 2.11 2.93
C LEU A 145 8.85 1.67 4.23
N VAL A 146 7.61 1.18 4.12
CA VAL A 146 6.78 0.77 5.26
C VAL A 146 7.34 -0.39 6.11
N PRO A 147 8.21 -1.32 5.63
CA PRO A 147 8.76 -2.36 6.51
C PRO A 147 9.48 -1.83 7.75
N ALA A 148 10.15 -0.68 7.67
CA ALA A 148 10.81 -0.07 8.84
C ALA A 148 9.79 0.39 9.89
N PHE A 149 8.69 1.01 9.45
CA PHE A 149 7.57 1.37 10.31
C PHE A 149 6.90 0.12 10.90
N HIS A 150 6.64 -0.90 10.08
CA HIS A 150 6.06 -2.16 10.54
C HIS A 150 6.93 -2.81 11.62
N GLN A 151 8.26 -2.81 11.47
CA GLN A 151 9.16 -3.29 12.51
C GLN A 151 9.05 -2.48 13.81
N ALA A 152 9.02 -1.15 13.69
CA ALA A 152 8.96 -0.25 14.85
C ALA A 152 7.64 -0.35 15.63
N VAL A 153 6.52 -0.60 14.94
CA VAL A 153 5.18 -0.59 15.55
C VAL A 153 4.66 -2.00 15.87
N PHE A 154 4.93 -2.95 14.98
CA PHE A 154 4.33 -4.29 15.05
C PHE A 154 5.33 -5.40 15.33
N GLY A 155 6.63 -5.12 15.37
CA GLY A 155 7.66 -6.09 15.71
C GLY A 155 7.43 -6.75 17.07
N SER A 156 7.76 -8.04 17.18
CA SER A 156 7.76 -8.77 18.45
C SER A 156 9.20 -9.16 18.80
N PRO A 157 9.62 -9.05 20.08
CA PRO A 157 10.94 -9.52 20.50
C PRO A 157 11.01 -11.05 20.62
N GLU A 158 9.88 -11.77 20.62
CA GLU A 158 9.83 -13.20 20.93
C GLU A 158 9.65 -14.10 19.70
N TYR A 159 8.98 -13.61 18.66
CA TYR A 159 8.62 -14.42 17.49
C TYR A 159 8.39 -13.57 16.25
N GLY A 160 8.47 -14.23 15.09
CA GLY A 160 8.27 -13.58 13.80
C GLY A 160 6.81 -13.23 13.52
N ARG A 161 6.59 -12.08 12.87
CA ARG A 161 5.29 -11.63 12.37
C ARG A 161 5.38 -11.26 10.90
N VAL A 162 4.26 -11.31 10.21
CA VAL A 162 4.09 -10.74 8.89
C VAL A 162 3.05 -9.63 8.96
N VAL A 163 3.36 -8.48 8.36
CA VAL A 163 2.36 -7.45 8.08
C VAL A 163 2.05 -7.51 6.60
N LEU A 164 0.78 -7.74 6.26
CA LEU A 164 0.30 -7.97 4.91
C LEU A 164 -0.57 -6.81 4.46
N ASN A 165 -0.14 -6.02 3.48
CA ASN A 165 -0.98 -5.03 2.84
C ASN A 165 -1.67 -5.65 1.61
N ILE A 166 -3.01 -5.63 1.59
CA ILE A 166 -3.82 -6.09 0.46
C ILE A 166 -4.42 -4.87 -0.26
N GLY A 167 -3.60 -4.23 -1.07
CA GLY A 167 -4.02 -3.16 -1.99
C GLY A 167 -4.40 -3.73 -3.36
N GLY A 168 -4.14 -2.98 -4.43
CA GLY A 168 -4.20 -3.52 -5.79
C GLY A 168 -3.18 -4.65 -6.00
N ILE A 169 -1.96 -4.45 -5.51
CA ILE A 169 -0.92 -5.48 -5.33
C ILE A 169 -0.85 -5.83 -3.85
N ALA A 170 -0.70 -7.11 -3.55
CA ALA A 170 -0.45 -7.59 -2.20
C ALA A 170 1.06 -7.59 -1.93
N ASN A 171 1.46 -7.08 -0.76
CA ASN A 171 2.85 -7.04 -0.32
C ASN A 171 2.95 -7.40 1.16
N ILE A 172 4.08 -8.01 1.53
CA ILE A 172 4.35 -8.40 2.91
C ILE A 172 5.59 -7.70 3.45
N SER A 173 5.57 -7.43 4.74
CA SER A 173 6.75 -7.15 5.55
C SER A 173 6.97 -8.30 6.52
N VAL A 174 8.14 -8.93 6.46
CA VAL A 174 8.53 -10.03 7.35
C VAL A 174 9.36 -9.44 8.50
N LEU A 175 8.82 -9.54 9.71
CA LEU A 175 9.35 -8.97 10.94
C LEU A 175 9.87 -10.09 11.82
N GLN A 176 11.17 -10.39 11.75
CA GLN A 176 11.79 -11.40 12.59
C GLN A 176 12.42 -10.75 13.83
N PRO A 177 12.43 -11.41 15.00
CA PRO A 177 13.15 -10.93 16.15
C PRO A 177 14.63 -10.77 15.81
N HIS A 178 15.21 -9.63 16.17
CA HIS A 178 16.65 -9.34 16.03
C HIS A 178 17.21 -9.38 14.60
N ALA A 179 16.35 -9.32 13.58
CA ALA A 179 16.77 -9.18 12.19
C ALA A 179 16.11 -7.96 11.56
N ASP A 180 16.72 -7.43 10.50
CA ASP A 180 16.14 -6.33 9.74
C ASP A 180 14.85 -6.79 9.05
N ALA A 181 13.86 -5.90 9.05
CA ALA A 181 12.63 -6.15 8.32
C ALA A 181 12.92 -6.26 6.81
N SER A 182 12.37 -7.30 6.21
CA SER A 182 12.38 -7.50 4.76
C SER A 182 10.96 -7.40 4.23
N GLY A 183 10.81 -7.27 2.92
CA GLY A 183 9.50 -7.23 2.30
C GLY A 183 9.56 -7.31 0.78
N PHE A 184 8.45 -7.71 0.18
CA PHE A 184 8.31 -7.87 -1.28
C PHE A 184 6.83 -8.00 -1.65
N ASP A 185 6.55 -7.86 -2.95
CA ASP A 185 5.21 -8.07 -3.49
C ASP A 185 4.95 -9.58 -3.69
N THR A 186 3.83 -10.07 -3.16
CA THR A 186 3.44 -11.49 -3.32
C THR A 186 2.76 -11.74 -4.65
N GLY A 187 2.11 -10.71 -5.21
CA GLY A 187 1.35 -10.78 -6.47
C GLY A 187 0.10 -9.90 -6.44
N PRO A 188 -0.95 -10.24 -7.21
CA PRO A 188 -2.16 -9.44 -7.25
C PRO A 188 -2.90 -9.48 -5.90
N GLY A 189 -3.24 -8.31 -5.39
CA GLY A 189 -4.22 -8.14 -4.31
C GLY A 189 -5.62 -8.07 -4.92
N ASN A 190 -6.29 -6.93 -4.80
CA ASN A 190 -7.65 -6.73 -5.34
C ASN A 190 -7.68 -6.45 -6.85
N MET A 191 -6.56 -6.06 -7.47
CA MET A 191 -6.60 -5.41 -8.79
C MET A 191 -7.21 -6.25 -9.93
N LEU A 192 -7.03 -7.56 -9.91
CA LEU A 192 -7.57 -8.44 -10.95
C LEU A 192 -9.09 -8.60 -10.79
N ALA A 193 -9.56 -8.78 -9.56
CA ALA A 193 -10.97 -8.84 -9.24
C ALA A 193 -11.66 -7.51 -9.56
N ASP A 194 -11.04 -6.39 -9.15
CA ASP A 194 -11.53 -5.03 -9.43
C ASP A 194 -11.61 -4.76 -10.94
N ALA A 195 -10.56 -5.12 -11.69
CA ALA A 195 -10.54 -4.95 -13.15
C ALA A 195 -11.62 -5.80 -13.83
N TYR A 196 -11.83 -7.03 -13.38
CA TYR A 196 -12.89 -7.90 -13.88
C TYR A 196 -14.29 -7.35 -13.55
N MET A 197 -14.51 -6.87 -12.33
CA MET A 197 -15.76 -6.23 -11.90
C MET A 197 -16.07 -4.98 -12.73
N GLN A 198 -15.06 -4.15 -12.98
CA GLN A 198 -15.19 -2.95 -13.77
C GLN A 198 -15.53 -3.29 -15.23
N HIS A 199 -14.85 -4.28 -15.80
CA HIS A 199 -15.07 -4.71 -17.18
C HIS A 199 -16.46 -5.33 -17.38
N ARG A 200 -16.88 -6.21 -16.47
CA ARG A 200 -18.11 -7.01 -16.63
C ARG A 200 -19.37 -6.27 -16.17
N PHE A 201 -19.27 -5.46 -15.12
CA PHE A 201 -20.42 -4.85 -14.43
C PHE A 201 -20.33 -3.32 -14.30
N GLY A 202 -19.22 -2.69 -14.70
CA GLY A 202 -19.01 -1.26 -14.49
C GLY A 202 -18.85 -0.86 -13.02
N GLN A 203 -18.58 -1.81 -12.14
CA GLN A 203 -18.40 -1.59 -10.71
C GLN A 203 -16.92 -1.59 -10.34
N ALA A 204 -16.50 -0.66 -9.48
CA ALA A 204 -15.08 -0.49 -9.14
C ALA A 204 -14.45 -1.70 -8.42
N CYS A 205 -15.24 -2.46 -7.65
CA CYS A 205 -14.79 -3.63 -6.89
C CYS A 205 -15.96 -4.56 -6.53
N ASP A 206 -15.66 -5.77 -6.06
CA ASP A 206 -16.64 -6.68 -5.44
C ASP A 206 -16.84 -6.32 -3.97
N ARG A 207 -17.80 -5.43 -3.72
CA ARG A 207 -18.08 -4.91 -2.38
C ARG A 207 -18.44 -6.05 -1.41
N ASP A 208 -17.73 -6.10 -0.28
CA ASP A 208 -17.90 -7.12 0.77
C ASP A 208 -17.75 -8.58 0.28
N GLY A 209 -17.09 -8.77 -0.88
CA GLY A 209 -16.94 -10.06 -1.55
C GLY A 209 -18.28 -10.69 -1.92
N ALA A 210 -19.31 -9.88 -2.19
CA ALA A 210 -20.68 -10.35 -2.38
C ALA A 210 -20.81 -11.31 -3.56
N LEU A 211 -20.19 -10.98 -4.70
CA LEU A 211 -20.19 -11.84 -5.88
C LEU A 211 -19.34 -13.08 -5.64
N ALA A 212 -18.12 -12.90 -5.12
CA ALA A 212 -17.20 -14.00 -4.80
C ALA A 212 -17.82 -15.03 -3.85
N ARG A 213 -18.67 -14.60 -2.90
CA ARG A 213 -19.34 -15.47 -1.93
C ARG A 213 -20.29 -16.46 -2.60
N SER A 214 -20.90 -16.08 -3.71
CA SER A 214 -21.82 -16.93 -4.47
C SER A 214 -21.11 -17.91 -5.42
N GLY A 215 -19.83 -17.67 -5.69
CA GLY A 215 -19.04 -18.49 -6.61
C GLY A 215 -18.29 -19.63 -5.93
N ARG A 216 -17.73 -20.51 -6.78
CA ARG A 216 -16.84 -21.61 -6.40
C ARG A 216 -15.48 -21.40 -7.05
N VAL A 217 -14.43 -21.81 -6.34
CA VAL A 217 -13.07 -21.80 -6.91
C VAL A 217 -13.03 -22.79 -8.07
N ILE A 218 -12.47 -22.36 -9.19
CA ILE A 218 -12.18 -23.18 -10.36
C ILE A 218 -10.75 -23.69 -10.24
N PRO A 219 -10.53 -24.98 -9.87
CA PRO A 219 -9.19 -25.48 -9.56
C PRO A 219 -8.21 -25.38 -10.73
N GLU A 220 -8.66 -25.68 -11.95
CA GLU A 220 -7.83 -25.70 -13.16
C GLU A 220 -7.36 -24.29 -13.54
N LEU A 221 -8.26 -23.30 -13.46
CA LEU A 221 -7.93 -21.91 -13.66
C LEU A 221 -6.96 -21.42 -12.58
N LEU A 222 -7.23 -21.71 -11.30
CA LEU A 222 -6.35 -21.32 -10.20
C LEU A 222 -4.92 -21.84 -10.39
N GLN A 223 -4.77 -23.14 -10.71
CA GLN A 223 -3.46 -23.74 -10.96
C GLN A 223 -2.75 -23.11 -12.16
N THR A 224 -3.50 -22.83 -13.23
CA THR A 224 -2.96 -22.19 -14.44
C THR A 224 -2.45 -20.78 -14.14
N LEU A 225 -3.18 -19.99 -13.35
CA LEU A 225 -2.76 -18.65 -12.96
C LEU A 225 -1.55 -18.69 -12.03
N LEU A 226 -1.52 -19.60 -11.05
CA LEU A 226 -0.39 -19.78 -10.11
C LEU A 226 0.89 -20.29 -10.78
N ALA A 227 0.80 -20.96 -11.93
CA ALA A 227 1.97 -21.40 -12.70
C ALA A 227 2.74 -20.25 -13.35
N HIS A 228 2.25 -19.01 -13.27
CA HIS A 228 2.94 -17.86 -13.82
C HIS A 228 4.32 -17.66 -13.15
N PRO A 229 5.42 -17.46 -13.92
CA PRO A 229 6.80 -17.45 -13.38
C PRO A 229 7.07 -16.46 -12.24
N TYR A 230 6.30 -15.38 -12.15
CA TYR A 230 6.43 -14.39 -11.09
C TYR A 230 6.31 -14.99 -9.67
N PHE A 231 5.38 -15.91 -9.48
CA PHE A 231 5.11 -16.50 -8.16
C PHE A 231 6.31 -17.32 -7.66
N HIS A 232 7.13 -17.86 -8.58
CA HIS A 232 8.31 -18.66 -8.27
C HIS A 232 9.62 -17.88 -8.18
N ARG A 233 9.61 -16.55 -8.36
CA ARG A 233 10.81 -15.71 -8.20
C ARG A 233 11.18 -15.56 -6.73
N THR A 234 12.47 -15.62 -6.43
CA THR A 234 13.04 -15.29 -5.12
C THR A 234 13.04 -13.77 -4.90
N PRO A 235 12.72 -13.27 -3.70
CA PRO A 235 12.90 -11.86 -3.33
C PRO A 235 14.37 -11.41 -3.43
N PRO A 236 14.64 -10.09 -3.60
CA PRO A 236 13.69 -9.00 -3.70
C PRO A 236 12.91 -9.02 -5.03
N LYS A 237 11.58 -8.80 -4.96
CA LYS A 237 10.72 -8.72 -6.14
C LYS A 237 9.59 -7.72 -5.92
N SER A 238 9.23 -7.01 -6.99
CA SER A 238 8.08 -6.11 -7.06
C SER A 238 7.31 -6.33 -8.36
N THR A 239 6.06 -5.87 -8.42
CA THR A 239 5.19 -5.97 -9.61
C THR A 239 4.13 -4.88 -9.61
N GLY A 240 3.32 -4.85 -10.66
CA GLY A 240 2.25 -3.87 -10.82
C GLY A 240 1.28 -4.22 -11.93
N ARG A 241 0.58 -3.19 -12.41
CA ARG A 241 -0.41 -3.29 -13.50
C ARG A 241 0.20 -3.76 -14.82
N ASP A 242 1.51 -3.54 -15.00
CA ASP A 242 2.24 -3.95 -16.21
C ASP A 242 2.26 -5.48 -16.39
N LEU A 243 2.15 -6.23 -15.29
CA LEU A 243 2.12 -7.70 -15.32
C LEU A 243 0.71 -8.25 -15.10
N PHE A 244 0.09 -7.89 -13.98
CA PHE A 244 -1.23 -8.39 -13.59
C PHE A 244 -2.31 -7.43 -14.08
N SER A 245 -2.70 -7.57 -15.34
CA SER A 245 -3.69 -6.73 -16.02
C SER A 245 -4.97 -7.50 -16.37
N LEU A 246 -6.00 -6.76 -16.80
CA LEU A 246 -7.21 -7.37 -17.37
C LEU A 246 -6.87 -8.19 -18.62
N ASP A 247 -6.00 -7.68 -19.50
CA ASP A 247 -5.57 -8.38 -20.72
C ASP A 247 -4.86 -9.70 -20.39
N TRP A 248 -4.03 -9.69 -19.35
CA TRP A 248 -3.38 -10.89 -18.83
C TRP A 248 -4.43 -11.92 -18.40
N LEU A 249 -5.42 -11.51 -17.58
CA LEU A 249 -6.51 -12.38 -17.13
C LEU A 249 -7.34 -12.91 -18.31
N GLN A 250 -7.74 -12.04 -19.24
CA GLN A 250 -8.50 -12.42 -20.44
C GLN A 250 -7.73 -13.42 -21.31
N GLY A 251 -6.40 -13.38 -21.32
CA GLY A 251 -5.58 -14.39 -21.98
C GLY A 251 -5.86 -15.83 -21.49
N TYR A 252 -6.19 -15.98 -20.20
CA TYR A 252 -6.59 -17.28 -19.61
C TYR A 252 -8.07 -17.57 -19.78
N LEU A 253 -8.93 -16.55 -19.73
CA LEU A 253 -10.39 -16.70 -19.87
C LEU A 253 -10.84 -16.93 -21.32
N LYS A 254 -10.08 -16.51 -22.34
CA LYS A 254 -10.42 -16.68 -23.77
C LYS A 254 -10.56 -18.15 -24.18
N ASN A 255 -9.95 -19.09 -23.47
CA ASN A 255 -10.19 -20.52 -23.68
C ASN A 255 -11.55 -21.01 -23.12
N SER A 256 -12.31 -20.12 -22.46
CA SER A 256 -13.60 -20.41 -21.79
C SER A 256 -14.76 -19.48 -22.20
N GLU A 257 -14.49 -18.30 -22.76
CA GLU A 257 -15.50 -17.29 -23.12
C GLU A 257 -15.87 -17.23 -24.62
N THR A 258 -15.14 -17.92 -25.51
CA THR A 258 -15.38 -17.85 -26.97
C THR A 258 -16.52 -18.69 -27.52
N ASP A 259 -17.29 -19.39 -26.68
CA ASP A 259 -18.52 -20.06 -27.13
C ASP A 259 -19.74 -19.22 -26.76
N GLU A 260 -20.22 -18.44 -27.74
CA GLU A 260 -21.52 -17.73 -27.70
C GLU A 260 -22.73 -18.68 -27.63
N LEU A 261 -22.49 -19.99 -27.57
CA LEU A 261 -23.46 -20.99 -27.14
C LEU A 261 -23.01 -21.45 -25.75
N LEU A 262 -23.82 -21.17 -24.74
CA LEU A 262 -23.73 -21.70 -23.37
C LEU A 262 -23.40 -23.20 -23.39
N SER A 263 -22.12 -23.55 -23.47
CA SER A 263 -21.65 -24.88 -23.17
C SER A 263 -21.72 -25.00 -21.65
N GLU A 264 -22.12 -26.15 -21.14
CA GLU A 264 -22.25 -26.43 -19.70
C GLU A 264 -20.91 -26.27 -18.92
N ASN A 265 -19.83 -25.84 -19.58
CA ASN A 265 -18.48 -25.64 -19.10
C ASN A 265 -18.02 -24.16 -19.03
N SER A 266 -18.87 -23.17 -19.30
CA SER A 266 -18.48 -21.75 -19.16
C SER A 266 -18.47 -21.33 -17.67
N TYR A 267 -17.34 -20.78 -17.21
CA TYR A 267 -17.22 -20.27 -15.84
C TYR A 267 -18.20 -19.13 -15.57
N THR A 268 -18.89 -19.14 -14.43
CA THR A 268 -19.73 -18.00 -14.06
C THR A 268 -18.86 -16.81 -13.62
N PRO A 269 -19.32 -15.56 -13.76
CA PRO A 269 -18.60 -14.42 -13.20
C PRO A 269 -18.32 -14.54 -11.70
N ALA A 270 -19.22 -15.19 -10.95
CA ALA A 270 -19.02 -15.46 -9.53
C ALA A 270 -17.85 -16.42 -9.30
N ASP A 271 -17.75 -17.49 -10.09
CA ASP A 271 -16.65 -18.45 -10.00
C ASP A 271 -15.31 -17.83 -10.38
N ILE A 272 -15.28 -16.94 -11.38
CA ILE A 272 -14.07 -16.20 -11.76
C ILE A 272 -13.61 -15.30 -10.61
N VAL A 273 -14.48 -14.44 -10.07
CA VAL A 273 -14.10 -13.55 -8.95
C VAL A 273 -13.72 -14.35 -7.71
N ARG A 274 -14.42 -15.47 -7.42
CA ARG A 274 -14.04 -16.38 -6.34
C ARG A 274 -12.65 -16.97 -6.55
N THR A 275 -12.31 -17.36 -7.78
CA THR A 275 -11.00 -17.92 -8.14
C THR A 275 -9.90 -16.87 -8.07
N LEU A 276 -10.19 -15.61 -8.39
CA LEU A 276 -9.24 -14.51 -8.22
C LEU A 276 -8.93 -14.23 -6.74
N ASN A 277 -9.93 -14.26 -5.86
CA ASN A 277 -9.69 -14.20 -4.41
C ASN A 277 -8.82 -15.38 -3.94
N ALA A 278 -9.04 -16.58 -4.49
CA ALA A 278 -8.24 -17.75 -4.19
C ALA A 278 -6.79 -17.63 -4.68
N LEU A 279 -6.56 -17.04 -5.85
CA LEU A 279 -5.23 -16.73 -6.38
C LEU A 279 -4.48 -15.80 -5.44
N THR A 280 -5.11 -14.72 -4.99
CA THR A 280 -4.53 -13.78 -4.02
C THR A 280 -4.20 -14.48 -2.71
N ALA A 281 -5.14 -15.21 -2.12
CA ALA A 281 -4.89 -15.93 -0.86
C ALA A 281 -3.77 -16.96 -0.99
N GLN A 282 -3.77 -17.78 -2.04
CA GLN A 282 -2.77 -18.84 -2.23
C GLN A 282 -1.38 -18.25 -2.49
N SER A 283 -1.25 -17.25 -3.36
CA SER A 283 0.05 -16.61 -3.63
C SER A 283 0.66 -15.93 -2.39
N ILE A 284 -0.18 -15.35 -1.52
CA ILE A 284 0.26 -14.82 -0.22
C ILE A 284 0.74 -15.95 0.70
N VAL A 285 -0.03 -17.03 0.83
CA VAL A 285 0.32 -18.17 1.69
C VAL A 285 1.63 -18.82 1.24
N ASP A 286 1.79 -19.06 -0.06
CA ASP A 286 3.00 -19.65 -0.63
C ASP A 286 4.22 -18.75 -0.39
N ALA A 287 4.06 -17.43 -0.55
CA ALA A 287 5.12 -16.47 -0.26
C ALA A 287 5.53 -16.47 1.22
N ILE A 288 4.55 -16.52 2.14
CA ILE A 288 4.81 -16.58 3.58
C ILE A 288 5.50 -17.89 3.94
N ALA A 289 5.01 -19.02 3.44
CA ALA A 289 5.59 -20.33 3.70
C ALA A 289 7.04 -20.43 3.20
N ALA A 290 7.34 -19.86 2.04
CA ALA A 290 8.68 -19.90 1.44
C ALA A 290 9.67 -18.90 2.06
N HIS A 291 9.22 -17.72 2.46
CA HIS A 291 10.11 -16.59 2.77
C HIS A 291 9.94 -15.99 4.17
N ALA A 292 8.99 -16.48 4.97
CA ALA A 292 8.79 -16.05 6.35
C ALA A 292 8.80 -17.27 7.31
N PRO A 293 9.89 -18.06 7.35
CA PRO A 293 9.93 -19.26 8.18
C PRO A 293 9.76 -18.91 9.67
N GLY A 294 8.97 -19.70 10.38
CA GLY A 294 8.79 -19.59 11.83
C GLY A 294 7.95 -18.39 12.30
N VAL A 295 7.34 -17.62 11.41
CA VAL A 295 6.37 -16.59 11.80
C VAL A 295 5.14 -17.23 12.42
N ARG A 296 4.54 -16.55 13.40
CA ARG A 296 3.36 -17.04 14.13
C ARG A 296 2.09 -16.28 13.81
N GLU A 297 2.22 -15.06 13.31
CA GLU A 297 1.09 -14.16 13.09
C GLU A 297 1.21 -13.41 11.76
N VAL A 298 0.06 -13.20 11.12
CA VAL A 298 -0.13 -12.32 9.97
C VAL A 298 -1.15 -11.27 10.35
N PHE A 299 -0.76 -9.99 10.28
CA PHE A 299 -1.65 -8.85 10.48
C PHE A 299 -1.91 -8.16 9.14
N ALA A 300 -3.16 -8.23 8.68
CA ALA A 300 -3.56 -7.65 7.41
C ALA A 300 -3.95 -6.16 7.53
N CYS A 301 -3.62 -5.39 6.50
CA CYS A 301 -4.01 -4.00 6.29
C CYS A 301 -4.39 -3.74 4.81
N GLY A 302 -4.79 -2.52 4.48
CA GLY A 302 -5.22 -2.15 3.13
C GLY A 302 -6.67 -2.56 2.81
N GLY A 303 -7.13 -2.22 1.59
CA GLY A 303 -8.54 -2.36 1.19
C GLY A 303 -9.07 -3.80 1.20
N GLY A 304 -8.22 -4.78 0.94
CA GLY A 304 -8.62 -6.19 0.85
C GLY A 304 -9.10 -6.80 2.17
N VAL A 305 -8.82 -6.17 3.31
CA VAL A 305 -9.35 -6.65 4.61
C VAL A 305 -10.87 -6.57 4.69
N PHE A 306 -11.50 -5.71 3.88
CA PHE A 306 -12.96 -5.57 3.81
C PHE A 306 -13.62 -6.62 2.91
N ASN A 307 -12.84 -7.50 2.29
CA ASN A 307 -13.36 -8.66 1.58
C ASN A 307 -13.36 -9.88 2.54
N PRO A 308 -14.48 -10.21 3.20
CA PRO A 308 -14.55 -11.32 4.14
C PRO A 308 -14.30 -12.68 3.48
N VAL A 309 -14.57 -12.80 2.17
CA VAL A 309 -14.32 -14.04 1.43
C VAL A 309 -12.81 -14.28 1.30
N LEU A 310 -12.07 -13.25 0.93
CA LEU A 310 -10.61 -13.29 0.84
C LEU A 310 -9.98 -13.55 2.22
N MET A 311 -10.42 -12.81 3.25
CA MET A 311 -9.88 -12.96 4.61
C MET A 311 -10.14 -14.34 5.21
N ALA A 312 -11.32 -14.92 5.00
CA ALA A 312 -11.64 -16.27 5.44
C ALA A 312 -10.77 -17.31 4.72
N GLU A 313 -10.54 -17.14 3.41
CA GLU A 313 -9.70 -18.05 2.65
C GLU A 313 -8.23 -17.98 3.07
N LEU A 314 -7.70 -16.77 3.28
CA LEU A 314 -6.36 -16.56 3.80
C LEU A 314 -6.19 -17.21 5.17
N SER A 315 -7.11 -16.96 6.10
CA SER A 315 -7.08 -17.55 7.45
C SER A 315 -7.16 -19.08 7.40
N GLY A 316 -8.04 -19.64 6.57
CA GLY A 316 -8.20 -21.09 6.42
C GLY A 316 -6.95 -21.79 5.85
N ARG A 317 -6.19 -21.11 5.00
CA ARG A 317 -4.93 -21.64 4.42
C ARG A 317 -3.73 -21.48 5.35
N LEU A 318 -3.70 -20.43 6.18
CA LEU A 318 -2.61 -20.18 7.14
C LEU A 318 -2.75 -20.98 8.45
N ALA A 319 -3.98 -21.28 8.89
CA ALA A 319 -4.20 -21.99 10.14
C ALA A 319 -3.54 -23.39 10.20
N PRO A 320 -3.55 -24.23 9.14
CA PRO A 320 -2.82 -25.50 9.12
C PRO A 320 -1.29 -25.36 9.26
N LEU A 321 -0.74 -24.19 8.93
CA LEU A 321 0.68 -23.87 9.11
C LEU A 321 0.99 -23.37 10.53
N GLY A 322 -0.01 -23.31 11.42
CA GLY A 322 0.14 -22.76 12.77
C GLY A 322 0.23 -21.23 12.81
N ILE A 323 -0.17 -20.55 11.73
CA ILE A 323 -0.07 -19.09 11.60
C ILE A 323 -1.44 -18.47 11.88
N ARG A 324 -1.50 -17.64 12.92
CA ARG A 324 -2.70 -16.85 13.26
C ARG A 324 -2.86 -15.70 12.28
N THR A 325 -4.06 -15.46 11.79
CA THR A 325 -4.38 -14.30 10.95
C THR A 325 -5.29 -13.35 11.70
N ALA A 326 -4.97 -12.07 11.66
CA ALA A 326 -5.76 -10.97 12.22
C ALA A 326 -5.61 -9.73 11.33
N THR A 327 -6.31 -8.65 11.66
CA THR A 327 -6.06 -7.34 11.04
C THR A 327 -5.20 -6.49 11.99
N THR A 328 -4.56 -5.46 11.44
CA THR A 328 -3.78 -4.49 12.22
C THR A 328 -4.59 -3.73 13.27
N ASP A 329 -5.93 -3.78 13.20
CA ASP A 329 -6.82 -3.22 14.23
C ASP A 329 -6.58 -3.81 15.62
N GLU A 330 -6.25 -5.12 15.69
CA GLU A 330 -5.91 -5.78 16.97
C GLU A 330 -4.60 -5.25 17.58
N LEU A 331 -3.76 -4.60 16.77
CA LEU A 331 -2.55 -3.91 17.20
C LEU A 331 -2.79 -2.41 17.45
N ASN A 332 -4.06 -2.01 17.57
CA ASN A 332 -4.51 -0.63 17.79
C ASN A 332 -4.12 0.33 16.66
N LEU A 333 -4.01 -0.17 15.42
CA LEU A 333 -3.85 0.66 14.23
C LEU A 333 -4.81 0.18 13.13
N PRO A 334 -5.89 0.94 12.85
CA PRO A 334 -6.88 0.53 11.85
C PRO A 334 -6.23 0.23 10.48
N PRO A 335 -6.68 -0.82 9.76
CA PRO A 335 -6.10 -1.28 8.49
C PRO A 335 -5.91 -0.23 7.40
N GLN A 336 -6.82 0.74 7.30
CA GLN A 336 -6.75 1.81 6.32
C GLN A 336 -5.78 2.92 6.71
N TRP A 337 -5.39 2.99 7.98
CA TRP A 337 -4.56 4.09 8.52
C TRP A 337 -3.07 3.75 8.47
N VAL A 338 -2.71 2.48 8.26
CA VAL A 338 -1.33 1.98 8.37
C VAL A 338 -0.36 2.75 7.47
N GLU A 339 -0.70 2.97 6.20
CA GLU A 339 0.22 3.66 5.28
C GLU A 339 0.41 5.13 5.65
N ALA A 340 -0.67 5.87 5.94
CA ALA A 340 -0.58 7.26 6.38
C ALA A 340 0.17 7.38 7.72
N ALA A 341 -0.10 6.50 8.69
CA ALA A 341 0.64 6.44 9.95
C ALA A 341 2.15 6.20 9.75
N ALA A 342 2.54 5.42 8.74
CA ALA A 342 3.95 5.21 8.40
C ALA A 342 4.65 6.52 7.99
N PHE A 343 3.95 7.41 7.29
CA PHE A 343 4.52 8.72 6.93
C PHE A 343 4.58 9.69 8.12
N ALA A 344 3.64 9.61 9.07
CA ALA A 344 3.77 10.33 10.34
C ALA A 344 5.03 9.88 11.11
N TRP A 345 5.29 8.57 11.15
CA TRP A 345 6.50 8.01 11.76
C TRP A 345 7.78 8.43 11.04
N LEU A 346 7.80 8.45 9.70
CA LEU A 346 8.95 8.92 8.93
C LEU A 346 9.27 10.40 9.19
N ALA A 347 8.25 11.24 9.41
CA ALA A 347 8.45 12.62 9.87
C ALA A 347 9.07 12.66 11.27
N ALA A 348 8.58 11.84 12.21
CA ALA A 348 9.19 11.72 13.54
C ALA A 348 10.66 11.27 13.47
N CYS A 349 10.99 10.28 12.64
CA CYS A 349 12.37 9.88 12.36
C CYS A 349 13.22 11.04 11.86
N ARG A 350 12.72 11.83 10.90
CA ARG A 350 13.43 13.01 10.38
C ARG A 350 13.67 14.05 11.47
N VAL A 351 12.66 14.35 12.28
CA VAL A 351 12.75 15.32 13.39
C VAL A 351 13.74 14.86 14.44
N CYS A 352 13.73 13.58 14.81
CA CYS A 352 14.65 12.97 15.77
C CYS A 352 16.04 12.63 15.20
N ARG A 353 16.25 12.82 13.89
CA ARG A 353 17.47 12.43 13.16
C ARG A 353 17.78 10.93 13.26
N GLU A 354 16.75 10.11 13.24
CA GLU A 354 16.87 8.65 13.21
C GLU A 354 16.66 8.11 11.79
N PRO A 355 17.34 7.00 11.42
CA PRO A 355 17.12 6.36 10.13
C PRO A 355 15.68 5.85 9.98
N GLY A 356 15.14 5.94 8.77
CA GLY A 356 13.75 5.52 8.47
C GLY A 356 13.63 4.53 7.31
N ASN A 357 14.70 4.22 6.57
CA ASN A 357 14.63 3.25 5.48
C ASN A 357 14.86 1.81 5.97
N PRO A 358 14.10 0.84 5.44
CA PRO A 358 14.40 -0.58 5.60
C PRO A 358 15.46 -0.98 4.56
N HIS A 359 16.74 -0.77 4.87
CA HIS A 359 17.84 -0.99 3.92
C HIS A 359 17.89 -2.44 3.40
N ALA A 360 17.56 -3.43 4.25
CA ALA A 360 17.44 -4.84 3.86
C ALA A 360 16.28 -5.12 2.87
N ALA A 361 15.21 -4.33 2.92
CA ALA A 361 14.07 -4.46 1.99
C ALA A 361 14.31 -3.71 0.67
N THR A 362 14.95 -2.54 0.75
CA THR A 362 15.16 -1.65 -0.42
C THR A 362 16.44 -1.94 -1.19
N GLY A 363 17.41 -2.64 -0.58
CA GLY A 363 18.74 -2.84 -1.15
C GLY A 363 19.68 -1.65 -0.96
N ALA A 364 19.30 -0.65 -0.15
CA ALA A 364 20.20 0.45 0.18
C ALA A 364 21.43 -0.04 0.96
N LYS A 365 22.58 0.63 0.77
CA LYS A 365 23.87 0.20 1.35
C LYS A 365 23.90 0.21 2.88
N GLN A 366 23.06 1.04 3.50
CA GLN A 366 22.95 1.20 4.94
C GLN A 366 21.67 1.96 5.28
N SER A 367 21.42 2.14 6.58
CA SER A 367 20.33 2.98 7.08
C SER A 367 20.61 4.48 6.88
N TYR A 368 19.57 5.23 6.53
CA TYR A 368 19.57 6.64 6.18
C TYR A 368 18.38 7.38 6.81
N ILE A 369 18.62 8.62 7.21
CA ILE A 369 17.56 9.56 7.58
C ILE A 369 16.87 10.00 6.28
N LEU A 370 15.57 9.74 6.18
CA LEU A 370 14.79 10.03 4.98
C LEU A 370 14.14 11.42 5.02
N GLY A 371 13.75 11.90 3.85
CA GLY A 371 12.94 13.09 3.65
C GLY A 371 13.68 14.43 3.71
N ALA A 372 13.06 15.44 3.11
CA ALA A 372 13.46 16.84 3.14
C ALA A 372 12.50 17.62 4.06
N TRP A 373 13.04 18.52 4.88
CA TRP A 373 12.28 19.31 5.85
C TRP A 373 12.05 20.71 5.28
N HIS A 374 10.79 21.14 5.24
CA HIS A 374 10.34 22.48 4.89
C HIS A 374 9.67 23.13 6.10
N CYS A 375 10.20 24.27 6.55
CA CYS A 375 9.64 25.02 7.67
C CYS A 375 8.37 25.75 7.24
N ALA A 376 7.41 25.86 8.16
CA ALA A 376 6.22 26.70 7.99
C ALA A 376 6.46 28.18 8.30
#